data_AF-A0A962BCE2-F1
#
_entry.id   AF-A0A962BCE2-F1
#
_cell.length_a   1.000
_cell.length_b   1.000
_cell.length_c   1.000
_cell.angle_alpha   90.00
_cell.angle_beta   90.00
_cell.angle_gamma   90.00
#
_symmetry.space_group_name_H-M   'P 1'
#
loop_
_entity.id
_entity.type
_entity.pdbx_description
1 polymer ?
#
loop_
_entity_poly.entity_id
_entity_poly.type
_entity_poly.pdbx_seq_one_letter_code
_entity_poly.pdbx_strand_id
1 'polypeptide(L)'
;MTDKRDIYGRLVCLLLGMGIYGLWGTPTPDDPGWPEWLIGTLLVLAARPWRALSALFFRERRQRLWQSASGLLFFYGLSVPMLMGFLGGNTPVLMMRDLLPFLFFLMPLFFIDVTGRNRRYADFYLYAVLCVGFLLAARVVAPVLVGAVSPAKGVDPFYLANAPTVLFAALFLLGGAGTRLYVSLRLGSIVQASVFFALALVPLYAMILVTQRATLGLTAAALLMWMVLAFLRAPRRAIAPALFLAVGLVALWPFLEEALAALMTKTALVGFNMRIQEMVAVMDTLSDSPVTLLFGKGWGATYSSPAVADLTVNFTHSLLTTYWLKTGLVGLLLA
;
A
#
# COMPACT_ATOMS: atom_id res chain seq x y z
N MET A 1 3.43 18.23 28.09
CA MET A 1 2.00 17.90 27.94
C MET A 1 1.50 18.45 26.62
N THR A 2 1.02 17.59 25.73
CA THR A 2 0.47 18.01 24.41
C THR A 2 -0.99 18.38 24.58
N ASP A 3 -1.36 19.57 24.11
CA ASP A 3 -2.75 20.04 24.09
C ASP A 3 -3.60 19.07 23.25
N LYS A 4 -4.74 18.62 23.80
CA LYS A 4 -5.70 17.77 23.07
C LYS A 4 -6.11 18.43 21.76
N ARG A 5 -6.31 19.76 21.75
CA ARG A 5 -6.73 20.54 20.57
C ARG A 5 -5.77 20.35 19.40
N ASP A 6 -4.48 20.27 19.70
CA ASP A 6 -3.43 20.10 18.71
C ASP A 6 -3.50 18.73 18.01
N ILE A 7 -3.72 17.66 18.78
CA ILE A 7 -3.85 16.30 18.24
C ILE A 7 -5.08 16.20 17.33
N TYR A 8 -6.21 16.80 17.74
CA TYR A 8 -7.41 16.85 16.92
C TYR A 8 -7.14 17.59 15.60
N GLY A 9 -6.48 18.74 15.64
CA GLY A 9 -6.11 19.48 14.42
C GLY A 9 -5.27 18.64 13.45
N ARG A 10 -4.26 17.93 13.96
CA ARG A 10 -3.42 17.03 13.14
C ARG A 10 -4.20 15.87 12.54
N LEU A 11 -5.09 15.25 13.31
CA LEU A 11 -5.96 14.20 12.81
C LEU A 11 -6.89 14.72 11.71
N VAL A 12 -7.50 15.89 11.90
CA VAL A 12 -8.37 16.51 10.88
C VAL A 12 -7.59 16.80 9.60
N CYS A 13 -6.39 17.38 9.69
CA CYS A 13 -5.54 17.60 8.51
C CYS A 13 -5.23 16.30 7.77
N LEU A 14 -4.89 15.23 8.51
CA LEU A 14 -4.63 13.91 7.93
C LEU A 14 -5.87 13.35 7.22
N LEU A 15 -7.02 13.36 7.89
CA LEU A 15 -8.28 12.85 7.33
C LEU A 15 -8.74 13.64 6.10
N LEU A 16 -8.58 14.97 6.13
CA LEU A 16 -8.87 15.83 4.97
C LEU A 16 -7.93 15.52 3.80
N GLY A 17 -6.63 15.39 4.06
CA GLY A 17 -5.65 15.03 3.03
C GLY A 17 -5.96 13.68 2.40
N MET A 18 -6.32 12.69 3.20
CA MET A 18 -6.76 11.37 2.72
C MET A 18 -8.04 11.46 1.89
N GLY A 19 -9.03 12.25 2.33
CA GLY A 19 -10.27 12.46 1.57
C GLY A 19 -10.03 13.10 0.20
N ILE A 20 -9.19 14.14 0.15
CA ILE A 20 -8.80 14.81 -1.11
C ILE A 20 -8.05 13.82 -2.01
N TYR A 21 -7.13 13.03 -1.45
CA TYR A 21 -6.40 12.01 -2.19
C TYR A 21 -7.33 10.95 -2.82
N GLY A 22 -8.30 10.43 -2.06
CA GLY A 22 -9.26 9.46 -2.58
C GLY A 22 -10.12 10.02 -3.73
N LEU A 23 -10.56 11.27 -3.62
CA LEU A 23 -11.48 11.90 -4.58
C LEU A 23 -10.79 12.45 -5.83
N TRP A 24 -9.67 13.17 -5.66
CA TRP A 24 -9.01 13.91 -6.74
C TRP A 24 -7.55 13.54 -6.94
N GLY A 25 -6.91 12.92 -5.96
CA GLY A 25 -5.50 12.57 -6.04
C GLY A 25 -5.21 11.59 -7.17
N THR A 26 -3.99 11.71 -7.69
CA THR A 26 -3.40 10.75 -8.63
C THR A 26 -2.14 10.12 -8.02
N PRO A 27 -1.94 8.80 -8.15
CA PRO A 27 -0.66 8.17 -7.87
C PRO A 27 0.40 8.73 -8.80
N THR A 28 1.46 9.30 -8.23
CA THR A 28 2.66 9.78 -8.95
C THR A 28 2.34 10.63 -10.20
N PRO A 29 1.74 11.82 -10.04
CA PRO A 29 1.51 12.69 -11.18
C PRO A 29 2.84 13.17 -11.77
N ASP A 30 2.92 13.18 -13.09
CA ASP A 30 4.04 13.79 -13.82
C ASP A 30 4.11 15.29 -13.52
N ASP A 31 2.96 15.96 -13.47
CA ASP A 31 2.79 17.36 -13.11
C ASP A 31 1.87 17.49 -11.88
N PRO A 32 2.40 17.85 -10.69
CA PRO A 32 1.59 17.94 -9.47
C PRO A 32 0.57 19.09 -9.59
N GLY A 33 -0.71 18.73 -9.55
CA GLY A 33 -1.82 19.66 -9.58
C GLY A 33 -2.12 20.27 -8.22
N TRP A 34 -3.15 21.12 -8.17
CA TRP A 34 -3.63 21.69 -6.91
C TRP A 34 -4.01 20.63 -5.85
N PRO A 35 -4.56 19.44 -6.18
CA PRO A 35 -4.87 18.43 -5.17
C PRO A 35 -3.61 17.95 -4.46
N GLU A 36 -2.54 17.68 -5.21
CA GLU A 36 -1.28 17.18 -4.65
C GLU A 36 -0.58 18.21 -3.77
N TRP A 37 -0.58 19.49 -4.16
CA TRP A 37 -0.07 20.57 -3.31
C TRP A 37 -0.84 20.71 -2.01
N LEU A 38 -2.17 20.60 -2.07
CA LEU A 38 -3.02 20.66 -0.89
C LEU A 38 -2.82 19.44 0.02
N ILE A 39 -2.73 18.23 -0.55
CA ILE A 39 -2.43 17.00 0.18
C ILE A 39 -1.07 17.12 0.87
N GLY A 40 -0.02 17.54 0.15
CA GLY A 40 1.31 17.72 0.70
C GLY A 40 1.33 18.72 1.87
N THR A 41 0.65 19.85 1.71
CA THR A 41 0.52 20.87 2.76
C THR A 41 -0.19 20.31 4.00
N LEU A 42 -1.33 19.64 3.81
CA LEU A 42 -2.08 19.03 4.90
C LEU A 42 -1.27 17.94 5.62
N LEU A 43 -0.49 17.15 4.89
CA LEU A 43 0.38 16.12 5.47
C LEU A 43 1.54 16.72 6.26
N VAL A 44 2.17 17.80 5.79
CA VAL A 44 3.21 18.51 6.55
C VAL A 44 2.63 19.07 7.85
N LEU A 45 1.45 19.70 7.78
CA LEU A 45 0.73 20.22 8.95
C LEU A 45 0.30 19.12 9.93
N ALA A 46 -0.07 17.95 9.40
CA ALA A 46 -0.48 16.79 10.19
C ALA A 46 0.73 16.06 10.82
N ALA A 47 1.81 15.85 10.08
CA ALA A 47 2.98 15.12 10.54
C ALA A 47 3.78 15.90 11.60
N ARG A 48 3.96 17.22 11.40
CA ARG A 48 4.79 18.10 12.26
C ARG A 48 6.12 17.43 12.64
N PRO A 49 7.05 17.25 11.67
CA PRO A 49 8.23 16.40 11.84
C PRO A 49 9.06 16.77 13.07
N TRP A 50 9.13 18.05 13.44
CA TRP A 50 9.87 18.52 14.62
C TRP A 50 9.42 17.88 15.94
N ARG A 51 8.12 17.55 16.06
CA ARG A 51 7.59 16.88 17.26
C ARG A 51 7.83 15.37 17.26
N ALA A 52 7.77 14.75 16.10
CA ALA A 52 8.14 13.35 15.98
C ALA A 52 9.62 13.15 16.31
N LEU A 53 10.47 14.07 15.85
CA LEU A 53 11.89 14.12 16.20
C LEU A 53 12.08 14.26 17.73
N SER A 54 11.40 15.22 18.36
CA SER A 54 11.54 15.37 19.82
C SER A 54 11.05 14.12 20.57
N ALA A 55 9.99 13.46 20.12
CA ALA A 55 9.51 12.20 20.71
C ALA A 55 10.51 11.04 20.58
N LEU A 56 11.36 11.03 19.54
CA LEU A 56 12.44 10.05 19.40
C LEU A 56 13.56 10.29 20.42
N PHE A 57 13.92 11.55 20.66
CA PHE A 57 15.00 11.93 21.59
C PHE A 57 14.58 11.84 23.06
N PHE A 58 13.33 12.20 23.39
CA PHE A 58 12.81 12.09 24.74
C PHE A 58 12.29 10.67 25.00
N ARG A 59 13.23 9.80 25.37
CA ARG A 59 13.05 8.38 25.64
C ARG A 59 12.09 8.16 26.82
N GLU A 60 10.79 8.05 26.56
CA GLU A 60 9.87 7.50 27.55
C GLU A 60 10.28 6.05 27.86
N ARG A 61 10.21 5.66 29.13
CA ARG A 61 10.80 4.42 29.71
C ARG A 61 10.31 3.09 29.10
N ARG A 62 9.44 3.10 28.08
CA ARG A 62 8.84 1.91 27.47
C ARG A 62 8.65 2.03 25.96
N GLN A 63 9.70 2.42 25.23
CA GLN A 63 9.68 2.38 23.77
C GLN A 63 9.57 0.92 23.27
N ARG A 64 8.69 0.69 22.30
CA ARG A 64 8.58 -0.61 21.62
C ARG A 64 9.76 -0.74 20.64
N LEU A 65 10.31 -1.95 20.46
CA LEU A 65 11.48 -2.19 19.59
C LEU A 65 11.33 -1.56 18.19
N TRP A 66 10.15 -1.66 17.60
CA TRP A 66 9.86 -1.09 16.28
C TRP A 66 10.01 0.44 16.24
N GLN A 67 9.71 1.16 17.34
CA GLN A 67 9.84 2.62 17.38
C GLN A 67 11.32 3.03 17.32
N SER A 68 12.17 2.30 18.06
CA SER A 68 13.61 2.51 18.02
C SER A 68 14.18 2.16 16.66
N ALA A 69 13.74 1.05 16.04
CA ALA A 69 14.12 0.68 14.69
C ALA A 69 13.73 1.75 13.66
N SER A 70 12.47 2.24 13.70
CA SER A 70 12.02 3.32 12.82
C SER A 70 12.78 4.63 13.04
N GLY A 71 13.16 4.95 14.28
CA GLY A 71 14.01 6.11 14.58
C GLY A 71 15.41 5.97 14.01
N LEU A 72 16.04 4.80 14.19
CA LEU A 72 17.35 4.49 13.58
C LEU A 72 17.29 4.54 12.06
N LEU A 73 16.26 3.92 11.47
CA LEU A 73 16.02 3.95 10.04
C LEU A 73 15.84 5.38 9.53
N PHE A 74 15.07 6.21 10.23
CA PHE A 74 14.86 7.62 9.89
C PHE A 74 16.20 8.38 9.86
N PHE A 75 17.00 8.31 10.92
CA PHE A 75 18.28 9.00 10.98
C PHE A 75 19.28 8.45 9.96
N TYR A 76 19.34 7.13 9.80
CA TYR A 76 20.18 6.47 8.81
C TYR A 76 19.81 6.92 7.39
N GLY A 77 18.53 6.81 7.02
CA GLY A 77 18.02 7.19 5.71
C GLY A 77 18.20 8.66 5.36
N LEU A 78 18.14 9.57 6.34
CA LEU A 78 18.42 11.00 6.11
C LEU A 78 19.90 11.36 6.09
N SER A 79 20.80 10.48 6.56
CA SER A 79 22.23 10.75 6.64
C SER A 79 23.02 9.98 5.59
N VAL A 80 23.12 8.66 5.73
CA VAL A 80 24.04 7.82 4.95
C VAL A 80 23.65 7.78 3.47
N PRO A 81 22.40 7.42 3.07
CA PRO A 81 22.04 7.40 1.66
C PRO A 81 22.02 8.80 1.02
N MET A 82 21.76 9.87 1.78
CA MET A 82 21.88 11.24 1.29
C MET A 82 23.35 11.58 0.96
N LEU A 83 24.27 11.27 1.87
CA LEU A 83 25.70 11.48 1.67
C LEU A 83 26.23 10.63 0.51
N MET A 84 25.89 9.34 0.48
CA MET A 84 26.27 8.43 -0.61
C MET A 84 25.74 8.92 -1.96
N GLY A 85 24.51 9.44 -1.99
CA GLY A 85 23.93 9.97 -3.22
C GLY A 85 24.64 11.24 -3.70
N PHE A 86 25.00 12.13 -2.78
CA PHE A 86 25.77 13.34 -3.09
C PHE A 86 27.18 13.01 -3.59
N LEU A 87 27.90 12.11 -2.89
CA LEU A 87 29.24 11.66 -3.27
C LEU A 87 29.23 10.89 -4.60
N GLY A 88 28.15 10.15 -4.89
CA GLY A 88 27.93 9.47 -6.16
C GLY A 88 27.55 10.39 -7.32
N GLY A 89 27.37 11.70 -7.08
CA GLY A 89 26.98 12.65 -8.12
C GLY A 89 25.53 12.50 -8.59
N ASN A 90 24.66 11.91 -7.77
CA ASN A 90 23.25 11.73 -8.13
C ASN A 90 22.55 13.10 -8.23
N THR A 91 21.60 13.22 -9.16
CA THR A 91 20.90 14.50 -9.35
C THR A 91 19.97 14.80 -8.17
N PRO A 92 19.87 16.06 -7.71
CA PRO A 92 19.01 16.43 -6.59
C PRO A 92 17.53 16.05 -6.80
N VAL A 93 17.05 16.10 -8.05
CA VAL A 93 15.68 15.73 -8.42
C VAL A 93 15.43 14.24 -8.14
N LEU A 94 16.35 13.36 -8.54
CA LEU A 94 16.23 11.93 -8.28
C LEU A 94 16.37 11.60 -6.78
N MET A 95 17.25 12.32 -6.07
CA MET A 95 17.38 12.19 -4.62
C MET A 95 16.07 12.53 -3.91
N MET A 96 15.46 13.66 -4.26
CA MET A 96 14.17 14.09 -3.70
C MET A 96 13.05 13.10 -4.03
N ARG A 97 13.07 12.52 -5.25
CA ARG A 97 12.10 11.51 -5.66
C ARG A 97 12.16 10.24 -4.82
N ASP A 98 13.33 9.84 -4.34
CA ASP A 98 13.45 8.69 -3.43
C ASP A 98 13.16 9.06 -1.97
N LEU A 99 13.59 10.26 -1.56
CA LEU A 99 13.44 10.74 -0.19
C LEU A 99 11.97 10.90 0.22
N LEU A 100 11.11 11.38 -0.68
CA LEU A 100 9.70 11.58 -0.39
C LEU A 100 8.98 10.26 -0.05
N PRO A 101 8.97 9.21 -0.90
CA PRO A 101 8.43 7.90 -0.55
C PRO A 101 9.02 7.30 0.73
N PHE A 102 10.32 7.51 0.99
CA PHE A 102 10.95 7.08 2.24
C PHE A 102 10.33 7.76 3.46
N LEU A 103 10.08 9.07 3.41
CA LEU A 103 9.36 9.78 4.47
C LEU A 103 7.91 9.29 4.60
N PHE A 104 7.25 8.96 3.49
CA PHE A 104 5.92 8.35 3.51
C PHE A 104 5.90 6.96 4.16
N PHE A 105 6.94 6.14 3.91
CA PHE A 105 7.12 4.85 4.57
C PHE A 105 7.21 4.99 6.09
N LEU A 106 7.79 6.10 6.57
CA LEU A 106 7.91 6.44 7.99
C LEU A 106 6.69 7.18 8.57
N MET A 107 5.57 7.30 7.84
CA MET A 107 4.35 7.90 8.39
C MET A 107 3.89 7.32 9.73
N PRO A 108 3.93 6.00 10.00
CA PRO A 108 3.55 5.45 11.30
C PRO A 108 4.33 6.07 12.46
N LEU A 109 5.59 6.47 12.24
CA LEU A 109 6.42 7.15 13.22
C LEU A 109 5.91 8.58 13.49
N PHE A 110 5.54 9.32 12.45
CA PHE A 110 5.03 10.69 12.57
C PHE A 110 3.65 10.77 13.23
N PHE A 111 2.84 9.72 13.10
CA PHE A 111 1.46 9.67 13.61
C PHE A 111 1.28 8.79 14.85
N ILE A 112 2.38 8.35 15.47
CA ILE A 112 2.33 7.46 16.63
C ILE A 112 1.63 8.07 17.84
N ASP A 113 1.80 9.37 18.05
CA ASP A 113 1.21 10.08 19.18
C ASP A 113 -0.27 10.40 18.97
N VAL A 114 -0.68 10.57 17.70
CA VAL A 114 -2.08 10.69 17.29
C VAL A 114 -2.77 9.34 17.49
N THR A 115 -2.29 8.27 16.85
CA THR A 115 -2.99 6.98 16.85
C THR A 115 -2.83 6.19 18.15
N GLY A 116 -1.71 6.35 18.86
CA GLY A 116 -1.39 5.58 20.06
C GLY A 116 -2.10 6.03 21.35
N ARG A 117 -2.61 7.27 21.39
CA ARG A 117 -3.25 7.82 22.61
C ARG A 117 -4.71 7.47 22.77
N ASN A 118 -5.44 7.36 21.67
CA ASN A 118 -6.88 7.11 21.70
C ASN A 118 -7.26 6.12 20.59
N ARG A 119 -7.81 4.98 20.99
CA ARG A 119 -8.28 3.94 20.06
C ARG A 119 -9.25 4.49 19.02
N ARG A 120 -10.09 5.48 19.38
CA ARG A 120 -11.01 6.11 18.43
C ARG A 120 -10.30 6.78 17.26
N TYR A 121 -9.11 7.35 17.46
CA TYR A 121 -8.35 7.99 16.38
C TYR A 121 -7.75 6.95 15.43
N ALA A 122 -7.28 5.82 15.97
CA ALA A 122 -6.87 4.68 15.15
C ALA A 122 -8.06 4.13 14.34
N ASP A 123 -9.25 4.05 14.93
CA ASP A 123 -10.46 3.63 14.22
C ASP A 123 -10.83 4.62 13.10
N PHE A 124 -10.79 5.93 13.34
CA PHE A 124 -11.01 6.94 12.29
C PHE A 124 -10.00 6.86 11.16
N TYR A 125 -8.72 6.68 11.49
CA TYR A 125 -7.67 6.49 10.49
C TYR A 125 -7.92 5.23 9.66
N LEU A 126 -8.26 4.11 10.30
CA LEU A 126 -8.62 2.87 9.63
C LEU A 126 -9.79 3.07 8.66
N TYR A 127 -10.89 3.68 9.12
CA TYR A 127 -12.04 3.95 8.26
C TYR A 127 -11.72 4.90 7.11
N ALA A 128 -10.83 5.87 7.32
CA ALA A 128 -10.36 6.73 6.25
C ALA A 128 -9.54 5.96 5.20
N VAL A 129 -8.64 5.06 5.61
CA VAL A 129 -7.88 4.20 4.69
C VAL A 129 -8.83 3.34 3.84
N LEU A 130 -9.84 2.73 4.49
CA LEU A 130 -10.85 1.92 3.81
C LEU A 130 -11.69 2.75 2.83
N CYS A 131 -12.09 3.96 3.25
CA CYS A 131 -12.84 4.89 2.40
C CYS A 131 -12.02 5.30 1.17
N VAL A 132 -10.73 5.65 1.36
CA VAL A 132 -9.82 5.97 0.25
C VAL A 132 -9.70 4.80 -0.71
N GLY A 133 -9.42 3.59 -0.22
CA GLY A 133 -9.32 2.39 -1.06
C GLY A 133 -10.60 2.13 -1.86
N PHE A 134 -11.77 2.30 -1.24
CA PHE A 134 -13.05 2.17 -1.92
C PHE A 134 -13.29 3.28 -2.96
N LEU A 135 -12.97 4.53 -2.65
CA LEU A 135 -13.12 5.66 -3.59
C LEU A 135 -12.22 5.51 -4.80
N LEU A 136 -10.96 5.10 -4.61
CA LEU A 136 -10.03 4.82 -5.71
C LEU A 136 -10.56 3.70 -6.62
N ALA A 137 -11.08 2.61 -6.03
CA ALA A 137 -11.73 1.54 -6.78
C ALA A 137 -12.97 2.03 -7.53
N ALA A 138 -13.82 2.81 -6.88
CA ALA A 138 -15.05 3.34 -7.48
C ALA A 138 -14.73 4.27 -8.67
N ARG A 139 -13.66 5.08 -8.59
CA ARG A 139 -13.21 5.95 -9.70
C ARG A 139 -12.75 5.15 -10.92
N VAL A 140 -12.20 3.95 -10.72
CA VAL A 140 -11.83 3.03 -11.80
C VAL A 140 -13.07 2.37 -12.41
N VAL A 141 -14.01 1.94 -11.57
CA VAL A 141 -15.19 1.16 -11.99
C VAL A 141 -16.29 2.05 -12.59
N ALA A 142 -16.49 3.26 -12.07
CA ALA A 142 -17.62 4.12 -12.45
C ALA A 142 -17.68 4.44 -13.96
N PRO A 143 -16.58 4.83 -14.64
CA PRO A 143 -16.59 5.08 -16.09
C PRO A 143 -16.99 3.85 -16.92
N VAL A 144 -16.66 2.65 -16.44
CA VAL A 144 -17.04 1.38 -17.09
C VAL A 144 -18.53 1.12 -16.92
N LEU A 145 -19.08 1.36 -15.73
CA LEU A 145 -20.50 1.15 -15.44
C LEU A 145 -21.42 2.09 -16.22
N VAL A 146 -20.99 3.34 -16.47
CA VAL A 146 -21.76 4.29 -17.30
C VAL A 146 -21.50 4.12 -18.80
N GLY A 147 -20.70 3.14 -19.21
CA GLY A 147 -20.36 2.88 -20.62
C GLY A 147 -19.47 3.95 -21.26
N ALA A 148 -18.84 4.84 -20.47
CA ALA A 148 -17.94 5.87 -20.97
C ALA A 148 -16.60 5.29 -21.44
N VAL A 149 -16.18 4.14 -20.88
CA VAL A 149 -14.96 3.44 -21.26
C VAL A 149 -15.23 1.95 -21.44
N SER A 150 -14.74 1.37 -22.53
CA SER A 150 -14.83 -0.08 -22.76
C SER A 150 -13.90 -0.84 -21.79
N PRO A 151 -14.36 -1.91 -21.13
CA PRO A 151 -13.53 -2.76 -20.27
C PRO A 151 -12.26 -3.28 -20.95
N ALA A 152 -12.32 -3.49 -22.27
CA ALA A 152 -11.24 -4.12 -23.05
C ALA A 152 -9.99 -3.24 -23.21
N LYS A 153 -10.08 -1.92 -22.98
CA LYS A 153 -8.96 -0.99 -23.22
C LYS A 153 -7.98 -0.83 -22.05
N GLY A 154 -8.11 -1.61 -20.97
CA GLY A 154 -7.24 -1.47 -19.80
C GLY A 154 -7.50 -0.14 -19.09
N VAL A 155 -8.53 -0.12 -18.25
CA VAL A 155 -9.06 1.12 -17.64
C VAL A 155 -8.34 1.41 -16.33
N ASP A 156 -7.09 1.87 -16.39
CA ASP A 156 -6.47 2.53 -15.24
C ASP A 156 -5.41 3.53 -15.66
N PRO A 157 -5.85 4.68 -16.22
CA PRO A 157 -4.93 5.71 -16.71
C PRO A 157 -4.01 6.27 -15.61
N PHE A 158 -4.31 6.03 -14.32
CA PHE A 158 -3.58 6.61 -13.20
C PHE A 158 -3.13 5.57 -12.16
N TYR A 159 -3.10 4.28 -12.48
CA TYR A 159 -2.70 3.22 -11.55
C TYR A 159 -3.48 3.21 -10.20
N LEU A 160 -4.70 3.76 -10.17
CA LEU A 160 -5.51 3.94 -8.95
C LEU A 160 -5.85 2.61 -8.30
N ALA A 161 -6.15 1.59 -9.11
CA ALA A 161 -6.50 0.28 -8.59
C ALA A 161 -5.29 -0.41 -7.94
N ASN A 162 -4.06 -0.02 -8.30
CA ASN A 162 -2.82 -0.61 -7.78
C ASN A 162 -2.46 -0.14 -6.37
N ALA A 163 -3.20 0.82 -5.82
CA ALA A 163 -2.99 1.28 -4.46
C ALA A 163 -3.27 0.14 -3.44
N PRO A 164 -2.35 -0.13 -2.48
CA PRO A 164 -2.57 -1.17 -1.46
C PRO A 164 -3.83 -0.98 -0.62
N THR A 165 -4.33 0.26 -0.52
CA THR A 165 -5.58 0.59 0.18
C THR A 165 -6.80 -0.04 -0.48
N VAL A 166 -6.79 -0.26 -1.80
CA VAL A 166 -7.86 -0.94 -2.55
C VAL A 166 -7.94 -2.41 -2.13
N LEU A 167 -6.80 -3.11 -2.12
CA LEU A 167 -6.70 -4.49 -1.64
C LEU A 167 -7.11 -4.61 -0.17
N PHE A 168 -6.63 -3.68 0.66
CA PHE A 168 -6.97 -3.66 2.08
C PHE A 168 -8.48 -3.45 2.31
N ALA A 169 -9.12 -2.57 1.52
CA ALA A 169 -10.56 -2.38 1.55
C ALA A 169 -11.32 -3.66 1.16
N ALA A 170 -10.90 -4.34 0.08
CA ALA A 170 -11.49 -5.61 -0.34
C ALA A 170 -11.41 -6.67 0.77
N LEU A 171 -10.21 -6.90 1.33
CA LEU A 171 -9.97 -7.87 2.40
C LEU A 171 -10.77 -7.55 3.66
N PHE A 172 -10.82 -6.28 4.06
CA PHE A 172 -11.55 -5.86 5.25
C PHE A 172 -13.06 -6.07 5.10
N LEU A 173 -13.63 -5.72 3.94
CA LEU A 173 -15.05 -5.90 3.66
C LEU A 173 -15.41 -7.40 3.57
N LEU A 174 -14.62 -8.20 2.86
CA LEU A 174 -14.81 -9.66 2.79
C LEU A 174 -14.68 -10.33 4.16
N GLY A 175 -13.65 -9.97 4.93
CA GLY A 175 -13.45 -10.46 6.28
C GLY A 175 -14.58 -10.02 7.22
N GLY A 176 -15.07 -8.80 7.06
CA GLY A 176 -16.26 -8.30 7.75
C GLY A 176 -17.50 -9.14 7.47
N ALA A 177 -17.76 -9.45 6.19
CA ALA A 177 -18.87 -10.32 5.77
C ALA A 177 -18.74 -11.72 6.38
N GLY A 178 -17.57 -12.34 6.26
CA GLY A 178 -17.29 -13.67 6.83
C GLY A 178 -17.44 -13.71 8.35
N THR A 179 -16.93 -12.69 9.06
CA THR A 179 -17.04 -12.62 10.54
C THR A 179 -18.48 -12.49 10.99
N ARG A 180 -19.30 -11.67 10.32
CA ARG A 180 -20.70 -11.49 10.69
C ARG A 180 -21.47 -12.79 10.61
N LEU A 181 -21.28 -13.56 9.53
CA LEU A 181 -21.89 -14.88 9.35
C LEU A 181 -21.33 -15.92 10.33
N TYR A 182 -20.04 -15.86 10.64
CA TYR A 182 -19.40 -16.78 11.59
C TYR A 182 -19.90 -16.59 13.03
N VAL A 183 -20.22 -15.35 13.43
CA VAL A 183 -20.69 -15.03 14.79
C VAL A 183 -22.19 -15.27 14.96
N SER A 184 -23.01 -14.96 13.96
CA SER A 184 -24.48 -15.00 14.08
C SER A 184 -25.16 -15.22 12.72
N LEU A 185 -26.18 -16.10 12.70
CA LEU A 185 -27.04 -16.36 11.54
C LEU A 185 -28.39 -15.64 11.60
N ARG A 186 -28.51 -14.60 12.45
CA ARG A 186 -29.71 -13.75 12.49
C ARG A 186 -29.83 -12.98 11.17
N LEU A 187 -31.06 -12.67 10.76
CA LEU A 187 -31.34 -11.94 9.52
C LEU A 187 -30.52 -10.64 9.40
N GLY A 188 -30.40 -9.86 10.48
CA GLY A 188 -29.59 -8.64 10.48
C GLY A 188 -28.10 -8.89 10.20
N SER A 189 -27.54 -10.02 10.66
CA SER A 189 -26.14 -10.40 10.38
C SER A 189 -25.96 -10.82 8.92
N ILE A 190 -26.94 -11.53 8.35
CA ILE A 190 -26.94 -11.94 6.94
C ILE A 190 -27.02 -10.69 6.05
N VAL A 191 -27.94 -9.76 6.32
CA VAL A 191 -28.05 -8.50 5.57
C VAL A 191 -26.75 -7.69 5.63
N GLN A 192 -26.15 -7.55 6.82
CA GLN A 192 -24.86 -6.86 6.96
C GLN A 192 -23.74 -7.55 6.18
N ALA A 193 -23.70 -8.88 6.19
CA ALA A 193 -22.71 -9.64 5.42
C ALA A 193 -22.91 -9.46 3.92
N SER A 194 -24.15 -9.49 3.43
CA SER A 194 -24.49 -9.24 2.03
C SER A 194 -24.08 -7.83 1.59
N VAL A 195 -24.32 -6.80 2.42
CA VAL A 195 -23.88 -5.44 2.12
C VAL A 195 -22.36 -5.34 2.05
N PHE A 196 -21.63 -5.92 3.02
CA PHE A 196 -20.18 -5.92 2.98
C PHE A 196 -19.61 -6.70 1.78
N PHE A 197 -20.21 -7.84 1.44
CA PHE A 197 -19.82 -8.60 0.26
C PHE A 197 -20.04 -7.80 -1.02
N ALA A 198 -21.23 -7.20 -1.19
CA ALA A 198 -21.55 -6.35 -2.34
C ALA A 198 -20.58 -5.16 -2.46
N LEU A 199 -20.25 -4.49 -1.35
CA LEU A 199 -19.27 -3.41 -1.34
C LEU A 199 -17.86 -3.90 -1.68
N ALA A 200 -17.48 -5.12 -1.27
CA ALA A 200 -16.19 -5.70 -1.62
C ALA A 200 -16.04 -6.01 -3.12
N LEU A 201 -17.13 -6.20 -3.85
CA LEU A 201 -17.09 -6.43 -5.29
C LEU A 201 -16.54 -5.21 -6.05
N VAL A 202 -16.68 -3.99 -5.54
CA VAL A 202 -16.16 -2.78 -6.18
C VAL A 202 -14.61 -2.79 -6.27
N PRO A 203 -13.85 -2.91 -5.16
CA PRO A 203 -12.39 -3.01 -5.23
C PRO A 203 -11.92 -4.30 -5.91
N LEU A 204 -12.62 -5.42 -5.77
CA LEU A 204 -12.28 -6.64 -6.51
C LEU A 204 -12.40 -6.45 -8.02
N TYR A 205 -13.50 -5.85 -8.47
CA TYR A 205 -13.73 -5.59 -9.88
C TYR A 205 -12.72 -4.58 -10.43
N ALA A 206 -12.39 -3.53 -9.66
CA ALA A 206 -11.31 -2.61 -10.01
C ALA A 206 -9.97 -3.36 -10.25
N MET A 207 -9.59 -4.28 -9.35
CA MET A 207 -8.36 -5.08 -9.49
C MET A 207 -8.41 -6.08 -10.67
N ILE A 208 -9.60 -6.59 -11.02
CA ILE A 208 -9.82 -7.45 -12.19
C ILE A 208 -9.62 -6.65 -13.49
N LEU A 209 -10.20 -5.45 -13.58
CA LEU A 209 -10.10 -4.58 -14.77
C LEU A 209 -8.64 -4.27 -15.13
N VAL A 210 -7.76 -4.16 -14.13
CA VAL A 210 -6.33 -3.91 -14.33
C VAL A 210 -5.47 -5.18 -14.32
N THR A 211 -6.10 -6.36 -14.29
CA THR A 211 -5.46 -7.68 -14.32
C THR A 211 -4.31 -7.80 -13.31
N GLN A 212 -4.56 -7.42 -12.05
CA GLN A 212 -3.58 -7.49 -10.96
C GLN A 212 -3.45 -8.90 -10.38
N ARG A 213 -2.46 -9.66 -10.87
CA ARG A 213 -2.18 -11.04 -10.44
C ARG A 213 -1.94 -11.17 -8.93
N ALA A 214 -1.08 -10.32 -8.38
CA ALA A 214 -0.61 -10.46 -7.00
C ALA A 214 -1.70 -10.16 -5.96
N THR A 215 -2.49 -9.11 -6.17
CA THR A 215 -3.53 -8.68 -5.21
C THR A 215 -4.74 -9.62 -5.24
N LEU A 216 -5.15 -10.08 -6.42
CA LEU A 216 -6.19 -11.11 -6.56
C LEU A 216 -5.75 -12.45 -5.95
N GLY A 217 -4.51 -12.87 -6.23
CA GLY A 217 -3.92 -14.06 -5.61
C GLY A 217 -3.85 -13.95 -4.08
N LEU A 218 -3.43 -12.80 -3.54
CA LEU A 218 -3.41 -12.57 -2.09
C LEU A 218 -4.83 -12.59 -1.49
N THR A 219 -5.82 -12.06 -2.22
CA THR A 219 -7.22 -12.12 -1.77
C THR A 219 -7.72 -13.55 -1.68
N ALA A 220 -7.48 -14.37 -2.72
CA ALA A 220 -7.84 -15.78 -2.72
C ALA A 220 -7.11 -16.55 -1.59
N ALA A 221 -5.81 -16.32 -1.41
CA ALA A 221 -5.02 -16.94 -0.36
C ALA A 221 -5.50 -16.54 1.05
N ALA A 222 -5.82 -15.26 1.25
CA ALA A 222 -6.35 -14.76 2.52
C ALA A 222 -7.71 -15.38 2.85
N LEU A 223 -8.62 -15.45 1.87
CA LEU A 223 -9.91 -16.13 2.03
C LEU A 223 -9.74 -17.61 2.36
N LEU A 224 -8.89 -18.33 1.62
CA LEU A 224 -8.60 -19.74 1.86
C LEU A 224 -8.04 -19.96 3.27
N MET A 225 -7.03 -19.17 3.66
CA MET A 225 -6.44 -19.22 5.00
C MET A 225 -7.49 -18.97 6.08
N TRP A 226 -8.35 -17.96 5.90
CA TRP A 226 -9.45 -17.69 6.83
C TRP A 226 -10.43 -18.84 6.95
N MET A 227 -10.82 -19.43 5.82
CA MET A 227 -11.72 -20.58 5.80
C MET A 227 -11.09 -21.78 6.51
N VAL A 228 -9.83 -22.11 6.21
CA VAL A 228 -9.09 -23.20 6.89
C VAL A 228 -9.05 -22.94 8.40
N LEU A 229 -8.65 -21.74 8.84
CA LEU A 229 -8.59 -21.40 10.26
C LEU A 229 -9.98 -21.45 10.93
N ALA A 230 -11.03 -21.01 10.25
CA ALA A 230 -12.40 -21.07 10.76
C ALA A 230 -12.89 -22.52 10.90
N PHE A 231 -12.60 -23.39 9.92
CA PHE A 231 -12.95 -24.81 9.97
C PHE A 231 -12.18 -25.55 11.07
N LEU A 232 -10.88 -25.27 11.25
CA LEU A 232 -10.07 -25.87 12.30
C LEU A 232 -10.54 -25.48 13.71
N ARG A 233 -11.02 -24.25 13.90
CA ARG A 233 -11.46 -23.75 15.21
C ARG A 233 -12.91 -24.10 15.55
N ALA A 234 -13.83 -23.95 14.59
CA ALA A 234 -15.26 -24.22 14.82
C ALA A 234 -15.94 -24.63 13.50
N PRO A 235 -15.85 -25.90 13.09
CA PRO A 235 -16.29 -26.35 11.77
C PRO A 235 -17.78 -26.05 11.51
N ARG A 236 -18.65 -26.23 12.52
CA ARG A 236 -20.08 -25.92 12.41
C ARG A 236 -20.37 -24.44 12.10
N ARG A 237 -19.58 -23.52 12.66
CA ARG A 237 -19.75 -22.07 12.41
C ARG A 237 -19.14 -21.63 11.08
N ALA A 238 -18.15 -22.37 10.58
CA ALA A 238 -17.51 -22.11 9.29
C ALA A 238 -18.39 -22.48 8.08
N ILE A 239 -19.40 -23.35 8.25
CA ILE A 239 -20.31 -23.77 7.16
C ILE A 239 -21.02 -22.57 6.53
N ALA A 240 -21.56 -21.65 7.33
CA ALA A 240 -22.31 -20.51 6.80
C ALA A 240 -21.48 -19.55 5.93
N PRO A 241 -20.31 -19.04 6.36
CA PRO A 241 -19.46 -18.24 5.48
C PRO A 241 -18.93 -19.06 4.29
N ALA A 242 -18.69 -20.37 4.44
CA ALA A 242 -18.29 -21.24 3.33
C ALA A 242 -19.37 -21.32 2.24
N LEU A 243 -20.61 -21.61 2.64
CA LEU A 243 -21.75 -21.69 1.73
C LEU A 243 -22.03 -20.33 1.08
N PHE A 244 -21.97 -19.25 1.85
CA PHE A 244 -22.15 -17.90 1.33
C PHE A 244 -21.10 -17.56 0.27
N LEU A 245 -19.82 -17.86 0.54
CA LEU A 245 -18.74 -17.67 -0.43
C LEU A 245 -18.93 -18.56 -1.67
N ALA A 246 -19.30 -19.84 -1.48
CA ALA A 246 -19.56 -20.75 -2.59
C ALA A 246 -20.70 -20.27 -3.50
N VAL A 247 -21.81 -19.81 -2.92
CA VAL A 247 -22.92 -19.20 -3.68
C VAL A 247 -22.45 -17.95 -4.42
N GLY A 248 -21.66 -17.09 -3.77
CA GLY A 248 -21.08 -15.91 -4.41
C GLY A 248 -20.16 -16.26 -5.58
N LEU A 249 -19.31 -17.28 -5.44
CA LEU A 249 -18.43 -17.75 -6.51
C LEU A 249 -19.21 -18.32 -7.70
N VAL A 250 -20.25 -19.11 -7.44
CA VAL A 250 -21.13 -19.65 -8.50
C VAL A 250 -21.85 -18.51 -9.22
N ALA A 251 -22.41 -17.55 -8.48
CA ALA A 251 -23.11 -16.41 -9.05
C ALA A 251 -22.21 -15.50 -9.90
N LEU A 252 -20.92 -15.41 -9.54
CA LEU A 252 -19.92 -14.58 -10.23
C LEU A 252 -19.05 -15.37 -11.22
N TRP A 253 -19.32 -16.67 -11.43
CA TRP A 253 -18.46 -17.54 -12.21
C TRP A 253 -18.16 -17.03 -13.63
N PRO A 254 -19.15 -16.53 -14.42
CA PRO A 254 -18.87 -16.02 -15.76
C PRO A 254 -17.84 -14.89 -15.77
N PHE A 255 -17.93 -13.96 -14.81
CA PHE A 255 -16.97 -12.86 -14.67
C PHE A 255 -15.59 -13.34 -14.21
N LEU A 256 -15.55 -14.33 -13.32
CA LEU A 256 -14.30 -14.91 -12.83
C LEU A 256 -13.58 -15.68 -13.94
N GLU A 257 -14.32 -16.41 -14.78
CA GLU A 257 -13.77 -17.13 -15.91
C GLU A 257 -13.07 -16.19 -16.91
N GLU A 258 -13.75 -15.10 -17.30
CA GLU A 258 -13.15 -14.07 -18.15
C GLU A 258 -11.91 -13.43 -17.51
N ALA A 259 -11.98 -13.11 -16.22
CA ALA A 259 -10.85 -12.55 -15.47
C ALA A 259 -9.66 -13.52 -15.42
N LEU A 260 -9.90 -14.81 -15.17
CA LEU A 260 -8.86 -15.84 -15.15
C LEU A 260 -8.22 -16.00 -16.53
N ALA A 261 -9.03 -16.05 -17.59
CA ALA A 261 -8.52 -16.11 -18.96
C ALA A 261 -7.64 -14.90 -19.30
N ALA A 262 -8.04 -13.69 -18.90
CA ALA A 262 -7.25 -12.48 -19.08
C ALA A 262 -5.92 -12.52 -18.29
N LEU A 263 -5.94 -12.98 -17.03
CA LEU A 263 -4.74 -13.14 -16.21
C LEU A 263 -3.78 -14.20 -16.77
N MET A 264 -4.30 -15.32 -17.27
CA MET A 264 -3.53 -16.38 -17.91
C MET A 264 -2.86 -15.87 -19.19
N THR A 265 -3.62 -15.16 -20.03
CA THR A 265 -3.11 -14.55 -21.27
C THR A 265 -1.99 -13.56 -20.97
N LYS A 266 -2.21 -12.66 -20.00
CA LYS A 266 -1.17 -11.71 -19.54
C LYS A 266 0.06 -12.44 -19.02
N THR A 267 -0.12 -13.52 -18.25
CA THR A 267 0.99 -14.31 -17.72
C THR A 267 1.78 -15.02 -18.80
N ALA A 268 1.11 -15.53 -19.83
CA ALA A 268 1.77 -16.14 -20.99
C ALA A 268 2.57 -15.13 -21.80
N LEU A 269 2.08 -13.89 -21.93
CA LEU A 269 2.74 -12.83 -22.69
C LEU A 269 3.96 -12.22 -21.99
N VAL A 270 3.88 -11.92 -20.69
CA VAL A 270 4.95 -11.20 -19.97
C VAL A 270 5.70 -12.03 -18.92
N GLY A 271 5.33 -13.29 -18.73
CA GLY A 271 5.97 -14.20 -17.77
C GLY A 271 5.95 -13.69 -16.32
N PHE A 272 7.00 -14.05 -15.56
CA PHE A 272 7.21 -13.70 -14.14
C PHE A 272 7.89 -12.33 -13.92
N ASN A 273 7.52 -11.31 -14.71
CA ASN A 273 7.78 -9.88 -14.45
C ASN A 273 9.26 -9.48 -14.21
N MET A 274 10.22 -10.21 -14.76
CA MET A 274 11.68 -9.92 -14.72
C MET A 274 12.28 -9.58 -13.33
N ARG A 275 11.58 -9.87 -12.22
CA ARG A 275 11.96 -9.40 -10.88
C ARG A 275 13.29 -9.99 -10.40
N ILE A 276 13.57 -11.23 -10.77
CA ILE A 276 14.82 -11.91 -10.42
C ILE A 276 15.98 -11.26 -11.20
N GLN A 277 15.76 -10.96 -12.48
CA GLN A 277 16.74 -10.30 -13.33
C GLN A 277 17.04 -8.89 -12.84
N GLU A 278 16.04 -8.13 -12.39
CA GLU A 278 16.28 -6.83 -11.73
C GLU A 278 17.08 -6.99 -10.43
N MET A 279 16.83 -8.03 -9.63
CA MET A 279 17.61 -8.29 -8.41
C MET A 279 19.07 -8.59 -8.74
N VAL A 280 19.34 -9.38 -9.77
CA VAL A 280 20.71 -9.67 -10.25
C VAL A 280 21.37 -8.38 -10.75
N ALA A 281 20.68 -7.59 -11.59
CA ALA A 281 21.21 -6.33 -12.09
C ALA A 281 21.55 -5.33 -10.96
N VAL A 282 20.72 -5.27 -9.91
CA VAL A 282 21.01 -4.47 -8.71
C VAL A 282 22.22 -5.00 -7.95
N MET A 283 22.34 -6.32 -7.80
CA MET A 283 23.48 -6.94 -7.13
C MET A 283 24.79 -6.67 -7.87
N ASP A 284 24.80 -6.82 -9.20
CA ASP A 284 25.94 -6.50 -10.05
C ASP A 284 26.32 -5.03 -9.88
N THR A 285 25.31 -4.14 -9.90
CA THR A 285 25.50 -2.69 -9.68
C THR A 285 26.09 -2.38 -8.29
N LEU A 286 25.79 -3.16 -7.25
CA LEU A 286 26.29 -2.92 -5.90
C LEU A 286 27.67 -3.56 -5.64
N SER A 287 28.06 -4.55 -6.44
CA SER A 287 29.25 -5.36 -6.26
C SER A 287 30.59 -4.63 -6.52
N ASP A 288 30.54 -3.44 -7.11
CA ASP A 288 31.70 -2.59 -7.41
C ASP A 288 32.59 -2.32 -6.18
N SER A 289 31.99 -2.24 -4.98
CA SER A 289 32.74 -2.03 -3.75
C SER A 289 32.02 -2.59 -2.50
N PRO A 290 32.76 -2.99 -1.46
CA PRO A 290 32.17 -3.36 -0.17
C PRO A 290 31.36 -2.22 0.47
N VAL A 291 31.74 -0.97 0.22
CA VAL A 291 31.07 0.22 0.76
C VAL A 291 29.67 0.37 0.15
N THR A 292 29.55 0.25 -1.18
CA THR A 292 28.25 0.31 -1.87
C THR A 292 27.37 -0.88 -1.51
N LEU A 293 27.94 -2.07 -1.28
CA LEU A 293 27.18 -3.22 -0.81
C LEU A 293 26.56 -2.97 0.58
N LEU A 294 27.32 -2.38 1.51
CA LEU A 294 26.89 -2.13 2.88
C LEU A 294 25.95 -0.92 3.01
N PHE A 295 26.25 0.17 2.32
CA PHE A 295 25.57 1.47 2.48
C PHE A 295 24.73 1.91 1.26
N GLY A 296 24.75 1.13 0.18
CA GLY A 296 24.04 1.44 -1.07
C GLY A 296 24.78 2.46 -1.93
N LYS A 297 24.21 2.77 -3.10
CA LYS A 297 24.64 3.88 -3.97
C LYS A 297 23.95 5.21 -3.62
N GLY A 298 23.18 5.24 -2.53
CA GLY A 298 22.50 6.43 -2.02
C GLY A 298 21.18 6.76 -2.72
N TRP A 299 20.50 7.79 -2.22
CA TRP A 299 19.32 8.33 -2.87
C TRP A 299 19.67 8.90 -4.24
N GLY A 300 18.73 8.80 -5.17
CA GLY A 300 18.91 9.19 -6.56
C GLY A 300 19.65 8.17 -7.42
N ALA A 301 20.19 7.09 -6.85
CA ALA A 301 20.95 6.10 -7.61
C ALA A 301 20.11 5.48 -8.74
N THR A 302 20.75 5.16 -9.85
CA THR A 302 20.10 4.48 -10.98
C THR A 302 20.83 3.19 -11.32
N TYR A 303 20.15 2.33 -12.06
CA TYR A 303 20.72 1.10 -12.62
C TYR A 303 20.06 0.83 -13.97
N SER A 304 20.72 0.01 -14.79
CA SER A 304 20.15 -0.47 -16.05
C SER A 304 19.18 -1.62 -15.75
N SER A 305 17.89 -1.43 -16.05
CA SER A 305 16.87 -2.44 -15.73
C SER A 305 16.56 -3.32 -16.94
N PRO A 306 16.72 -4.65 -16.81
CA PRO A 306 16.35 -5.59 -17.87
C PRO A 306 14.84 -5.63 -18.11
N ALA A 307 14.03 -5.12 -17.17
CA ALA A 307 12.57 -5.08 -17.32
C ALA A 307 12.11 -4.02 -18.34
N VAL A 308 12.95 -3.04 -18.65
CA VAL A 308 12.65 -1.94 -19.58
C VAL A 308 13.72 -1.83 -20.68
N ALA A 309 14.19 -2.98 -21.18
CA ALA A 309 15.20 -3.05 -22.25
C ALA A 309 16.48 -2.26 -21.91
N ASP A 310 17.01 -2.49 -20.71
CA ASP A 310 18.26 -1.93 -20.20
C ASP A 310 18.30 -0.39 -20.08
N LEU A 311 17.12 0.25 -20.12
CA LEU A 311 17.00 1.67 -19.82
C LEU A 311 17.39 1.96 -18.37
N THR A 312 17.99 3.13 -18.17
CA THR A 312 18.41 3.59 -16.85
C THR A 312 17.19 4.04 -16.06
N VAL A 313 16.92 3.33 -14.96
CA VAL A 313 15.81 3.63 -14.04
C VAL A 313 16.31 3.81 -12.63
N ASN A 314 15.48 4.43 -11.79
CA ASN A 314 15.80 4.81 -10.42
C ASN A 314 15.06 3.95 -9.37
N PHE A 315 14.17 3.07 -9.80
CA PHE A 315 13.43 2.17 -8.93
C PHE A 315 13.40 0.76 -9.53
N THR A 316 13.17 -0.24 -8.68
CA THR A 316 12.98 -1.63 -9.09
C THR A 316 11.53 -2.04 -8.80
N HIS A 317 11.05 -3.13 -9.37
CA HIS A 317 9.68 -3.61 -9.08
C HIS A 317 9.55 -4.29 -7.70
N SER A 318 10.59 -4.27 -6.87
CA SER A 318 10.61 -4.82 -5.51
C SER A 318 11.11 -3.78 -4.50
N LEU A 319 10.40 -3.67 -3.38
CA LEU A 319 10.78 -2.78 -2.29
C LEU A 319 12.18 -3.14 -1.76
N LEU A 320 12.46 -4.43 -1.60
CA LEU A 320 13.71 -4.93 -1.02
C LEU A 320 14.92 -4.57 -1.89
N THR A 321 14.85 -4.80 -3.20
CA THR A 321 15.94 -4.47 -4.13
C THR A 321 16.10 -2.97 -4.28
N THR A 322 14.99 -2.20 -4.23
CA THR A 322 15.07 -0.74 -4.20
C THR A 322 15.79 -0.26 -2.95
N TYR A 323 15.40 -0.72 -1.75
CA TYR A 323 16.08 -0.34 -0.52
C TYR A 323 17.54 -0.80 -0.48
N TRP A 324 17.84 -2.00 -0.97
CA TRP A 324 19.22 -2.47 -1.04
C TRP A 324 20.08 -1.58 -1.95
N LEU A 325 19.56 -1.22 -3.14
CA LEU A 325 20.24 -0.30 -4.06
C LEU A 325 20.55 1.06 -3.41
N LYS A 326 19.58 1.64 -2.70
CA LYS A 326 19.69 3.00 -2.16
C LYS A 326 20.41 3.07 -0.83
N THR A 327 20.14 2.11 0.04
CA THR A 327 20.48 2.18 1.47
C THR A 327 21.43 1.07 1.92
N GLY A 328 21.74 0.12 1.03
CA GLY A 328 22.62 -1.01 1.31
C GLY A 328 22.00 -2.04 2.23
N LEU A 329 22.81 -3.03 2.63
CA LEU A 329 22.39 -4.07 3.57
C LEU A 329 22.00 -3.49 4.94
N VAL A 330 22.68 -2.42 5.39
CA VAL A 330 22.38 -1.80 6.69
C VAL A 330 20.97 -1.20 6.69
N GLY A 331 20.62 -0.43 5.66
CA GLY A 331 19.28 0.15 5.57
C GLY A 331 18.20 -0.91 5.36
N LEU A 332 18.48 -1.96 4.59
CA LEU A 332 17.56 -3.09 4.41
C LEU A 332 17.27 -3.83 5.72
N LEU A 333 18.26 -4.00 6.61
CA LEU A 333 18.06 -4.64 7.91
C LEU A 333 17.30 -3.76 8.92
N LEU A 334 17.34 -2.43 8.74
CA LEU A 334 16.61 -1.48 9.56
C LEU A 334 15.16 -1.28 9.11
N ALA A 335 14.86 -1.56 7.83
CA ALA A 335 13.54 -1.41 7.20
C ALA A 335 12.60 -2.58 7.50
#